data_AF-A0A377PW92-F1
#
_entry.id   AF-A0A377PW92-F1
#
_cell.length_a   1.000
_cell.length_b   1.000
_cell.length_c   1.000
_cell.angle_alpha   90.00
_cell.angle_beta   90.00
_cell.angle_gamma   90.00
#
_symmetry.space_group_name_H-M   'P 1'
#
loop_
_entity.id
_entity.type
_entity.pdbx_description
1 polymer ?
#
loop_
_entity_poly.entity_id
_entity_poly.type
_entity_poly.pdbx_seq_one_letter_code
_entity_poly.pdbx_strand_id
1 'polypeptide(L)'
;MEKDYYKSRDFIPRSVGLMSNRIYLCGSPCSGKTTLALSLDIASFICYINLSLIPSKRLINEAKERLLNLDSTIRLIVIDDYRHGFLDNILLSKLHKVKIILIGKHSTYKQDLILRGFSYIALHNLSFEEYLAGDRKNLGIESLFANFIEFGNSPDINQLKRFQREQRRWQIMKLGLEENFSIFQAMLSFQSIKITTNNLYTQLKSHVQISKDRLYPLIENLRDEHIIFVCEHSNNLNSKSKKYKLYFYDFSLYMLADSRHFLRMYENMVYLELIARGFILSYNDDFDFLDERKDIFFICMPFASIENIELRIASLSPISNITKKQIVVISMNLNKILSDNIMIMDFTSLYSLSF
;
A
#
# COMPACT_ATOMS: atom_id res chain seq x y z
N MET A 1 -4.36 26.59 17.74
CA MET A 1 -3.51 25.42 18.06
C MET A 1 -3.92 25.00 19.45
N GLU A 2 -4.89 24.08 19.54
CA GLU A 2 -5.15 23.39 20.80
C GLU A 2 -3.95 22.49 21.10
N LYS A 3 -3.49 22.49 22.35
CA LYS A 3 -2.53 21.50 22.84
C LYS A 3 -3.27 20.19 23.06
N ASP A 4 -3.63 19.53 21.96
CA ASP A 4 -4.23 18.20 22.05
C ASP A 4 -3.13 17.19 22.34
N TYR A 5 -3.18 16.62 23.55
CA TYR A 5 -2.34 15.50 23.94
C TYR A 5 -2.81 14.26 23.17
N TYR A 6 -2.25 14.04 21.97
CA TYR A 6 -2.44 12.79 21.23
C TYR A 6 -1.67 11.65 21.92
N LYS A 7 -2.19 11.13 23.03
CA LYS A 7 -1.85 9.77 23.47
C LYS A 7 -2.59 8.81 22.56
N SER A 8 -1.95 8.40 21.47
CA SER A 8 -2.47 7.35 20.59
C SER A 8 -2.50 6.04 21.37
N ARG A 9 -3.62 5.78 22.08
CA ARG A 9 -3.88 4.50 22.71
C ARG A 9 -3.98 3.38 21.69
N ASP A 10 -4.07 3.67 20.40
CA ASP A 10 -4.38 2.72 19.32
C ASP A 10 -3.32 2.68 18.20
N PHE A 11 -2.07 3.06 18.52
CA PHE A 11 -0.96 2.93 17.59
C PHE A 11 -0.59 1.46 17.35
N ILE A 12 -0.48 1.09 16.08
CA ILE A 12 0.07 -0.19 15.64
C ILE A 12 1.52 0.07 15.20
N PRO A 13 2.51 -0.62 15.79
CA PRO A 13 3.90 -0.49 15.36
C PRO A 13 4.05 -0.72 13.85
N ARG A 14 4.91 0.10 13.22
CA ARG A 14 5.20 0.00 11.80
C ARG A 14 6.64 -0.46 11.60
N SER A 15 6.89 -1.27 10.58
CA SER A 15 8.24 -1.73 10.20
C SER A 15 9.10 -0.58 9.66
N VAL A 16 8.46 0.49 9.16
CA VAL A 16 9.12 1.67 8.61
C VAL A 16 9.59 2.62 9.71
N GLY A 17 10.91 2.84 9.78
CA GLY A 17 11.53 3.81 10.68
C GLY A 17 11.59 5.23 10.09
N LEU A 18 11.19 6.23 10.86
CA LEU A 18 11.24 7.65 10.47
C LEU A 18 12.54 8.31 10.96
N MET A 19 13.69 7.95 10.39
CA MET A 19 15.02 8.33 10.93
C MET A 19 15.48 9.74 10.55
N SER A 20 15.10 10.27 9.39
CA SER A 20 15.52 11.61 8.91
C SER A 20 14.87 12.76 9.69
N ASN A 21 15.52 13.93 9.73
CA ASN A 21 14.96 15.18 10.26
C ASN A 21 14.00 15.89 9.27
N ARG A 22 14.01 15.46 8.01
CA ARG A 22 13.19 15.98 6.92
C ARG A 22 12.58 14.79 6.20
N ILE A 23 11.29 14.56 6.39
CA ILE A 23 10.59 13.39 5.86
C ILE A 23 9.39 13.84 5.05
N TYR A 24 9.21 13.26 3.87
CA TYR A 24 8.00 13.35 3.08
C TYR A 24 7.33 11.97 3.05
N LEU A 25 6.16 11.87 3.67
CA LEU A 25 5.40 10.65 3.83
C LEU A 25 4.23 10.63 2.83
N CYS A 26 4.21 9.64 1.97
CA CYS A 26 3.18 9.42 0.96
C CYS A 26 2.57 8.02 1.12
N GLY A 27 1.40 7.76 0.53
CA GLY A 27 0.75 6.45 0.56
C GLY A 27 -0.77 6.54 0.47
N SER A 28 -1.41 5.38 0.34
CA SER A 28 -2.85 5.25 0.12
C SER A 28 -3.71 5.86 1.25
N PRO A 29 -4.99 6.15 1.00
CA PRO A 29 -5.92 6.58 2.05
C PRO A 29 -5.92 5.64 3.25
N CYS A 30 -5.99 6.19 4.47
CA CYS A 30 -6.08 5.43 5.72
C CYS A 30 -4.95 4.42 6.01
N SER A 31 -3.80 4.49 5.33
CA SER A 31 -2.59 3.67 5.60
C SER A 31 -1.92 3.91 6.96
N GLY A 32 -2.38 4.89 7.74
CA GLY A 32 -1.83 5.23 9.05
C GLY A 32 -0.72 6.29 9.03
N LYS A 33 -0.56 7.04 7.94
CA LYS A 33 0.47 8.09 7.78
C LYS A 33 0.47 9.11 8.92
N THR A 34 -0.69 9.70 9.20
CA THR A 34 -0.85 10.71 10.26
C THR A 34 -0.57 10.10 11.63
N THR A 35 -1.08 8.88 11.90
CA THR A 35 -0.83 8.17 13.15
C THR A 35 0.66 7.86 13.35
N LEU A 36 1.38 7.45 12.30
CA LEU A 36 2.82 7.20 12.34
C LEU A 36 3.62 8.49 12.57
N ALA A 37 3.25 9.59 11.91
CA ALA A 37 3.93 10.87 12.11
C ALA A 37 3.76 11.40 13.55
N LEU A 38 2.58 11.22 14.13
CA LEU A 38 2.25 11.69 15.47
C LEU A 38 2.71 10.74 16.59
N SER A 39 3.04 9.47 16.29
CA SER A 39 3.48 8.50 17.31
C SER A 39 4.96 8.62 17.70
N LEU A 40 5.76 9.38 16.95
CA LEU A 40 7.20 9.50 17.17
C LEU A 40 7.59 10.20 18.46
N ASP A 41 6.72 11.04 19.04
CA ASP A 41 7.07 11.82 20.22
C ASP A 41 5.95 11.76 21.26
N ILE A 42 6.33 11.50 22.51
CA ILE A 42 5.40 11.43 23.63
C ILE A 42 5.08 12.87 24.05
N ALA A 43 4.04 13.41 23.40
CA ALA A 43 3.01 14.24 24.02
C ALA A 43 3.38 15.63 24.59
N SER A 44 4.39 16.38 24.09
CA SER A 44 4.55 17.79 24.53
C SER A 44 5.11 18.79 23.52
N PHE A 45 5.80 18.36 22.46
CA PHE A 45 6.59 19.26 21.61
C PHE A 45 6.27 19.14 20.12
N ILE A 46 5.00 18.89 19.79
CA ILE A 46 4.52 18.71 18.41
C ILE A 46 3.70 19.92 17.97
N CYS A 47 4.00 20.46 16.79
CA CYS A 47 3.14 21.37 16.06
C CYS A 47 2.51 20.61 14.89
N TYR A 48 1.19 20.38 14.95
CA TYR A 48 0.43 19.72 13.89
C TYR A 48 -0.39 20.74 13.11
N ILE A 49 -0.32 20.67 11.79
CA ILE A 49 -1.09 21.51 10.87
C ILE A 49 -1.69 20.61 9.80
N ASN A 50 -3.01 20.65 9.61
CA ASN A 50 -3.65 20.02 8.47
C ASN A 50 -4.10 21.10 7.48
N LEU A 51 -3.45 21.16 6.31
CA LEU A 51 -3.76 22.19 5.31
C LEU A 51 -5.12 21.99 4.64
N SER A 52 -5.69 20.77 4.67
CA SER A 52 -7.05 20.51 4.18
C SER A 52 -8.11 21.28 4.97
N LEU A 53 -7.84 21.57 6.25
CA LEU A 53 -8.75 22.29 7.14
C LEU A 53 -8.59 23.81 7.06
N ILE A 54 -7.67 24.32 6.23
CA ILE A 54 -7.38 25.75 6.10
C ILE A 54 -7.98 26.27 4.77
N PRO A 55 -9.14 26.94 4.80
CA PRO A 55 -9.90 27.24 3.59
C PRO A 55 -9.40 28.46 2.80
N SER A 56 -8.56 29.31 3.39
CA SER A 56 -8.20 30.60 2.77
C SER A 56 -6.70 30.89 2.77
N LYS A 57 -6.25 31.62 1.74
CA LYS A 57 -4.85 32.08 1.59
C LYS A 57 -4.38 32.93 2.78
N ARG A 58 -5.27 33.73 3.36
CA ARG A 58 -4.98 34.52 4.55
C ARG A 58 -4.58 33.63 5.73
N LEU A 59 -5.38 32.60 6.04
CA LEU A 59 -5.09 31.68 7.13
C LEU A 59 -3.85 30.83 6.87
N ILE A 60 -3.56 30.50 5.60
CA ILE A 60 -2.29 29.87 5.20
C ILE A 60 -1.10 30.78 5.55
N ASN A 61 -1.18 32.08 5.23
CA ASN A 61 -0.12 33.03 5.56
C ASN A 61 0.03 33.21 7.09
N GLU A 62 -1.07 33.31 7.83
CA GLU A 62 -1.05 33.35 9.29
C GLU A 62 -0.40 32.08 9.89
N ALA A 63 -0.63 30.90 9.29
CA ALA A 63 0.04 29.67 9.70
C ALA A 63 1.55 29.71 9.43
N LYS A 64 1.98 30.24 8.27
CA LYS A 64 3.40 30.46 7.96
C LYS A 64 4.06 31.42 8.96
N GLU A 65 3.42 32.54 9.27
CA GLU A 65 3.93 33.51 10.25
C GLU A 65 4.07 32.89 11.64
N ARG A 66 3.11 32.05 12.06
CA ARG A 66 3.22 31.29 13.31
C ARG A 66 4.37 30.30 13.31
N LEU A 67 4.66 29.66 12.18
CA LEU A 67 5.83 28.78 12.05
C LEU A 67 7.16 29.55 12.10
N LEU A 68 7.20 30.80 11.62
CA LEU A 68 8.38 31.66 11.75
C LEU A 68 8.63 32.08 13.21
N ASN A 69 7.57 32.26 13.99
CA ASN A 69 7.60 32.63 15.40
C ASN A 69 7.40 31.42 16.34
N LEU A 70 7.72 30.22 15.87
CA LEU A 70 7.49 28.99 16.62
C LEU A 70 8.33 28.96 17.90
N ASP A 71 7.70 28.49 18.99
CA ASP A 71 8.39 28.29 20.26
C ASP A 71 9.55 27.30 20.10
N SER A 72 10.70 27.67 20.65
CA SER A 72 11.91 26.85 20.76
C SER A 72 11.70 25.48 21.41
N THR A 73 10.63 25.30 22.18
CA THR A 73 10.28 24.02 22.78
C THR A 73 9.79 23.00 21.75
N ILE A 74 9.25 23.42 20.60
CA ILE A 74 8.74 22.52 19.57
C ILE A 74 9.89 21.78 18.90
N ARG A 75 9.80 20.44 18.89
CA ARG A 75 10.81 19.54 18.34
C ARG A 75 10.35 18.85 17.06
N LEU A 76 9.05 18.75 16.85
CA LEU A 76 8.45 18.10 15.69
C LEU A 76 7.36 18.99 15.08
N ILE A 77 7.41 19.16 13.77
CA ILE A 77 6.34 19.72 12.95
C ILE A 77 5.80 18.62 12.05
N VAL A 78 4.48 18.44 12.07
CA VAL A 78 3.76 17.55 11.15
C VAL A 78 2.79 18.39 10.34
N ILE A 79 2.95 18.40 9.02
CA ILE A 79 2.05 19.08 8.09
C ILE A 79 1.33 18.03 7.25
N ASP A 80 0.03 17.90 7.47
CA ASP A 80 -0.86 17.02 6.71
C ASP A 80 -1.51 17.75 5.52
N ASP A 81 -1.84 16.99 4.48
CA ASP A 81 -2.28 17.50 3.17
C ASP A 81 -1.33 18.58 2.58
N TYR A 82 -0.02 18.31 2.60
CA TYR A 82 0.99 19.26 2.10
C TYR A 82 0.70 19.72 0.66
N ARG A 83 0.81 21.04 0.44
CA ARG A 83 0.57 21.67 -0.87
C ARG A 83 1.82 22.39 -1.34
N HIS A 84 2.09 22.29 -2.64
CA HIS A 84 3.21 22.96 -3.30
C HIS A 84 3.29 24.45 -2.91
N GLY A 85 4.48 24.90 -2.50
CA GLY A 85 4.74 26.29 -2.13
C GLY A 85 4.26 26.70 -0.72
N PHE A 86 3.79 25.76 0.10
CA PHE A 86 3.55 26.03 1.52
C PHE A 86 4.87 26.32 2.26
N LEU A 87 5.90 25.51 2.03
CA LEU A 87 7.25 25.80 2.54
C LEU A 87 8.04 26.65 1.54
N ASP A 88 8.93 27.47 2.07
CA ASP A 88 9.93 28.23 1.33
C ASP A 88 11.29 28.15 2.05
N ASN A 89 12.34 28.66 1.40
CA ASN A 89 13.70 28.64 1.95
C ASN A 89 13.80 29.44 3.26
N ILE A 90 12.98 30.48 3.46
CA ILE A 90 12.98 31.31 4.67
C ILE A 90 12.47 30.47 5.84
N LEU A 91 11.30 29.84 5.69
CA LEU A 91 10.73 28.92 6.68
C LEU A 91 11.69 27.78 7.01
N LEU A 92 12.26 27.13 6.00
CA LEU A 92 13.18 26.02 6.22
C LEU A 92 14.45 26.44 6.96
N SER A 93 15.00 27.61 6.66
CA SER A 93 16.16 28.15 7.37
C SER A 93 15.84 28.42 8.84
N LYS A 94 14.65 28.94 9.15
CA LYS A 94 14.21 29.18 10.53
C LYS A 94 13.98 27.88 11.29
N LEU A 95 13.46 26.85 10.62
CA LEU A 95 13.11 25.56 11.20
C LEU A 95 14.25 24.52 11.16
N HIS A 96 15.50 24.93 10.91
CA HIS A 96 16.63 24.00 10.70
C HIS A 96 16.89 23.01 11.85
N LYS A 97 16.56 23.37 13.10
CA LYS A 97 16.74 22.51 14.30
C LYS A 97 15.54 21.62 14.63
N VAL A 98 14.39 21.84 13.98
CA VAL A 98 13.13 21.15 14.28
C VAL A 98 12.98 20.01 13.28
N LYS A 99 12.54 18.81 13.70
CA LYS A 99 12.20 17.74 12.77
C LYS A 99 10.90 18.07 12.03
N ILE A 100 10.85 17.85 10.72
CA ILE A 100 9.68 18.14 9.88
C ILE A 100 9.25 16.87 9.17
N ILE A 101 7.97 16.53 9.31
CA ILE A 101 7.30 15.48 8.56
C ILE A 101 6.17 16.13 7.76
N LEU A 102 6.21 15.93 6.45
CA LEU A 102 5.19 16.36 5.52
C LEU A 102 4.42 15.13 5.07
N ILE A 103 3.09 15.19 5.07
CA ILE A 103 2.24 14.14 4.54
C ILE A 103 1.53 14.71 3.32
N GLY A 104 1.64 14.04 2.18
CA GLY A 104 1.05 14.55 0.95
C GLY A 104 1.13 13.61 -0.24
N LYS A 105 0.72 14.14 -1.39
CA LYS A 105 0.64 13.43 -2.67
C LYS A 105 2.02 13.21 -3.28
N HIS A 106 2.21 12.13 -4.02
CA HIS A 106 3.50 11.84 -4.67
C HIS A 106 3.81 12.86 -5.77
N SER A 107 2.78 13.28 -6.51
CA SER A 107 2.88 14.33 -7.53
C SER A 107 3.47 15.63 -6.98
N THR A 108 3.08 16.03 -5.76
CA THR A 108 3.63 17.23 -5.09
C THR A 108 5.11 17.05 -4.75
N TYR A 109 5.52 15.87 -4.28
CA TYR A 109 6.93 15.56 -4.03
C TYR A 109 7.80 15.66 -5.29
N LYS A 110 7.31 15.18 -6.43
CA LYS A 110 8.04 15.25 -7.71
C LYS A 110 8.20 16.69 -8.21
N GLN A 111 7.21 17.55 -7.98
CA GLN A 111 7.14 18.89 -8.55
C GLN A 111 7.84 19.96 -7.69
N ASP A 112 7.73 19.85 -6.37
CA ASP A 112 8.27 20.87 -5.45
C ASP A 112 9.77 20.65 -5.21
N LEU A 113 10.60 21.51 -5.79
CA LEU A 113 12.07 21.41 -5.72
C LEU A 113 12.60 21.47 -4.28
N ILE A 114 11.89 22.13 -3.37
CA ILE A 114 12.26 22.24 -1.96
C ILE A 114 12.25 20.86 -1.29
N LEU A 115 11.42 19.94 -1.79
CA LEU A 115 11.27 18.60 -1.23
C LEU A 115 12.41 17.65 -1.61
N ARG A 116 13.33 18.04 -2.51
CA ARG A 116 14.52 17.22 -2.83
C ARG A 116 15.43 16.96 -1.63
N GLY A 117 15.38 17.82 -0.62
CA GLY A 117 16.11 17.64 0.65
C GLY A 117 15.37 16.78 1.69
N PHE A 118 14.17 16.26 1.36
CA PHE A 118 13.39 15.41 2.24
C PHE A 118 13.57 13.93 1.88
N SER A 119 13.66 13.09 2.90
CA SER A 119 13.61 11.64 2.72
C SER A 119 12.18 11.24 2.35
N TYR A 120 11.98 10.72 1.14
CA TYR A 120 10.70 10.18 0.71
C TYR A 120 10.44 8.81 1.33
N ILE A 121 9.24 8.61 1.85
CA ILE A 121 8.77 7.35 2.41
C ILE A 121 7.37 7.08 1.87
N ALA A 122 7.20 5.95 1.18
CA ALA A 122 5.88 5.42 0.85
C ALA A 122 5.43 4.47 1.97
N LEU A 123 4.29 4.79 2.60
CA LEU A 123 3.68 3.97 3.64
C LEU A 123 2.52 3.17 3.05
N HIS A 124 2.63 1.85 3.13
CA HIS A 124 1.56 0.93 2.75
C HIS A 124 0.62 0.66 3.93
N ASN A 125 -0.49 -0.02 3.65
CA ASN A 125 -1.32 -0.63 4.69
C ASN A 125 -0.53 -1.68 5.49
N LEU A 126 -1.14 -2.22 6.54
CA LEU A 126 -0.46 -3.17 7.43
C LEU A 126 -0.04 -4.42 6.66
N SER A 127 1.23 -4.78 6.79
CA SER A 127 1.64 -6.16 6.53
C SER A 127 1.03 -7.09 7.59
N PHE A 128 0.95 -8.38 7.32
CA PHE A 128 0.43 -9.33 8.30
C PHE A 128 1.24 -9.33 9.61
N GLU A 129 2.57 -9.16 9.56
CA GLU A 129 3.40 -9.01 10.76
C GLU A 129 3.03 -7.76 11.57
N GLU A 130 2.82 -6.61 10.92
CA GLU A 130 2.36 -5.39 11.59
C GLU A 130 0.94 -5.56 12.15
N TYR A 131 0.08 -6.31 11.45
CA TYR A 131 -1.26 -6.65 11.92
C TYR A 131 -1.19 -7.49 13.21
N LEU A 132 -0.33 -8.51 13.25
CA LEU A 132 -0.09 -9.34 14.44
C LEU A 132 0.41 -8.48 15.62
N ALA A 133 1.35 -7.56 15.36
CA ALA A 133 1.87 -6.64 16.37
C ALA A 133 0.80 -5.68 16.95
N GLY A 134 -0.30 -5.48 16.22
CA GLY A 134 -1.46 -4.70 16.65
C GLY A 134 -2.46 -5.48 17.52
N ASP A 135 -2.33 -6.80 17.65
CA ASP A 135 -3.28 -7.58 18.45
C ASP A 135 -3.09 -7.34 19.94
N ARG A 136 -4.21 -7.11 20.63
CA ARG A 136 -4.29 -6.91 22.08
C ARG A 136 -5.10 -7.98 22.78
N LYS A 137 -5.82 -8.80 22.00
CA LYS A 137 -6.70 -9.84 22.50
C LYS A 137 -5.97 -11.18 22.65
N ASN A 138 -4.70 -11.25 22.25
CA ASN A 138 -3.87 -12.44 22.26
C ASN A 138 -4.57 -13.62 21.57
N LEU A 139 -5.16 -13.35 20.41
CA LEU A 139 -5.81 -14.37 19.59
C LEU A 139 -4.75 -15.30 18.99
N GLY A 140 -5.13 -16.56 18.74
CA GLY A 140 -4.27 -17.49 18.01
C GLY A 140 -4.01 -17.04 16.58
N ILE A 141 -2.85 -17.40 16.02
CA ILE A 141 -2.41 -16.98 14.66
C ILE A 141 -3.44 -17.32 13.57
N GLU A 142 -4.10 -18.47 13.67
CA GLU A 142 -5.14 -18.88 12.73
C GLU A 142 -6.36 -17.94 12.77
N SER A 143 -6.77 -17.52 13.98
CA SER A 143 -7.86 -16.56 14.14
C SER A 143 -7.47 -15.17 13.65
N LEU A 144 -6.23 -14.74 13.90
CA LEU A 144 -5.70 -13.47 13.39
C LEU A 144 -5.62 -13.49 11.87
N PHE A 145 -5.18 -14.59 11.27
CA PHE A 145 -5.13 -14.73 9.82
C PHE A 145 -6.52 -14.73 9.19
N ALA A 146 -7.48 -15.46 9.77
CA ALA A 146 -8.87 -15.42 9.31
C ALA A 146 -9.46 -14.00 9.38
N ASN A 147 -9.20 -13.28 10.49
CA ASN A 147 -9.61 -11.89 10.66
C ASN A 147 -8.91 -10.96 9.64
N PHE A 148 -7.63 -11.18 9.36
CA PHE A 148 -6.88 -10.39 8.37
C PHE A 148 -7.48 -10.55 6.98
N ILE A 149 -7.76 -11.79 6.55
CA ILE A 149 -8.44 -12.09 5.29
C ILE A 149 -9.81 -11.40 5.21
N GLU A 150 -10.60 -11.48 6.28
CA GLU A 150 -11.96 -10.94 6.28
C GLU A 150 -11.99 -9.40 6.31
N PHE A 151 -11.10 -8.80 7.11
CA PHE A 151 -11.17 -7.37 7.45
C PHE A 151 -10.25 -6.52 6.58
N GLY A 152 -9.22 -7.10 5.98
CA GLY A 152 -8.22 -6.39 5.20
C GLY A 152 -7.05 -5.92 6.05
N ASN A 153 -6.19 -5.16 5.40
CA ASN A 153 -4.95 -4.64 5.97
C ASN A 153 -5.04 -3.18 6.43
N SER A 154 -6.21 -2.54 6.36
CA SER A 154 -6.37 -1.15 6.76
C SER A 154 -6.35 -0.97 8.28
N PRO A 155 -5.43 -0.17 8.85
CA PRO A 155 -5.39 0.12 10.28
C PRO A 155 -6.71 0.65 10.85
N ASP A 156 -7.39 1.55 10.10
CA ASP A 156 -8.64 2.20 10.52
C ASP A 156 -9.80 1.19 10.63
N ILE A 157 -9.91 0.28 9.65
CA ILE A 157 -11.00 -0.69 9.55
C ILE A 157 -10.90 -1.76 10.64
N ASN A 158 -9.67 -2.14 11.02
CA ASN A 158 -9.41 -3.17 12.01
C ASN A 158 -10.01 -2.84 13.39
N GLN A 159 -10.06 -1.55 13.74
CA GLN A 159 -10.57 -1.08 15.03
C GLN A 159 -12.11 -1.01 15.07
N LEU A 160 -12.77 -1.07 13.91
CA LEU A 160 -14.22 -0.95 13.81
C LEU A 160 -14.95 -2.26 14.09
N LYS A 161 -16.23 -2.15 14.48
CA LYS A 161 -17.13 -3.30 14.58
C LYS A 161 -17.45 -3.83 13.18
N ARG A 162 -17.64 -5.16 13.05
CA ARG A 162 -17.86 -5.86 11.78
C ARG A 162 -18.89 -5.18 10.86
N PHE A 163 -20.04 -4.78 11.39
CA PHE A 163 -21.12 -4.16 10.62
C PHE A 163 -20.80 -2.77 10.05
N GLN A 164 -19.79 -2.07 10.59
CA GLN A 164 -19.40 -0.73 10.15
C GLN A 164 -18.37 -0.75 9.03
N ARG A 165 -17.70 -1.89 8.81
CA ARG A 165 -16.48 -1.97 8.00
C ARG A 165 -16.73 -1.76 6.52
N GLU A 166 -17.76 -2.39 5.96
CA GLU A 166 -18.10 -2.21 4.54
C GLU A 166 -18.50 -0.77 4.24
N GLN A 167 -19.34 -0.18 5.08
CA GLN A 167 -19.73 1.23 4.96
C GLN A 167 -18.51 2.15 5.08
N ARG A 168 -17.60 1.88 6.01
CA ARG A 168 -16.37 2.66 6.17
C ARG A 168 -15.47 2.58 4.94
N ARG A 169 -15.23 1.37 4.39
CA ARG A 169 -14.46 1.18 3.14
C ARG A 169 -15.03 2.04 2.02
N TRP A 170 -16.35 1.95 1.84
CA TRP A 170 -17.03 2.71 0.81
C TRP A 170 -16.88 4.23 1.02
N GLN A 171 -17.02 4.72 2.25
CA GLN A 171 -16.84 6.13 2.58
C GLN A 171 -15.41 6.62 2.31
N ILE A 172 -14.40 5.85 2.74
CA ILE A 172 -12.99 6.16 2.50
C ILE A 172 -12.74 6.29 0.99
N MET A 173 -13.18 5.31 0.22
CA MET A 173 -12.94 5.31 -1.22
C MET A 173 -13.74 6.39 -1.94
N LYS A 174 -14.99 6.63 -1.55
CA LYS A 174 -15.81 7.68 -2.14
C LYS A 174 -15.24 9.08 -1.88
N LEU A 175 -14.76 9.33 -0.66
CA LEU A 175 -14.11 10.60 -0.33
C LEU A 175 -12.76 10.76 -1.01
N GLY A 176 -11.95 9.69 -1.04
CA GLY A 176 -10.59 9.76 -1.61
C GLY A 176 -10.55 9.83 -3.14
N LEU A 177 -11.58 9.34 -3.83
CA LEU A 177 -11.62 9.27 -5.29
C LEU A 177 -12.63 10.21 -5.94
N GLU A 178 -13.54 10.79 -5.17
CA GLU A 178 -14.52 11.78 -5.62
C GLU A 178 -15.28 11.29 -6.87
N GLU A 179 -15.21 12.03 -8.00
CA GLU A 179 -15.89 11.68 -9.25
C GLU A 179 -15.33 10.44 -9.96
N ASN A 180 -14.17 9.92 -9.51
CA ASN A 180 -13.53 8.73 -10.06
C ASN A 180 -13.89 7.46 -9.29
N PHE A 181 -14.68 7.57 -8.21
CA PHE A 181 -15.06 6.43 -7.37
C PHE A 181 -15.79 5.33 -8.15
N SER A 182 -16.75 5.66 -9.02
CA SER A 182 -17.50 4.66 -9.81
C SER A 182 -16.61 3.90 -10.79
N ILE A 183 -15.66 4.61 -11.42
CA ILE A 183 -14.67 4.00 -12.33
C ILE A 183 -13.79 3.03 -11.53
N PHE A 184 -13.27 3.48 -10.39
CA PHE A 184 -12.46 2.64 -9.52
C PHE A 184 -13.22 1.41 -9.02
N GLN A 185 -14.48 1.56 -8.65
CA GLN A 185 -15.32 0.44 -8.21
C GLN A 185 -15.45 -0.61 -9.31
N ALA A 186 -15.67 -0.19 -10.56
CA ALA A 186 -15.67 -1.09 -11.71
C ALA A 186 -14.28 -1.73 -11.96
N MET A 187 -13.19 -1.02 -11.67
CA MET A 187 -11.82 -1.55 -11.78
C MET A 187 -11.55 -2.74 -10.84
N LEU A 188 -12.21 -2.82 -9.68
CA LEU A 188 -11.99 -3.88 -8.69
C LEU A 188 -12.27 -5.29 -9.25
N SER A 189 -13.22 -5.41 -10.19
CA SER A 189 -13.53 -6.68 -10.85
C SER A 189 -12.36 -7.22 -11.70
N PHE A 190 -11.37 -6.37 -12.04
CA PHE A 190 -10.17 -6.74 -12.80
C PHE A 190 -8.95 -7.04 -11.94
N GLN A 191 -9.11 -7.08 -10.61
CA GLN A 191 -8.03 -7.46 -9.70
C GLN A 191 -7.42 -8.80 -10.11
N SER A 192 -6.09 -8.88 -10.18
CA SER A 192 -5.36 -10.10 -10.52
C SER A 192 -5.59 -10.65 -11.94
N ILE A 193 -6.38 -9.98 -12.78
CA ILE A 193 -6.62 -10.44 -14.16
C ILE A 193 -5.50 -9.93 -15.07
N LYS A 194 -5.01 -10.80 -15.96
CA LYS A 194 -4.10 -10.43 -17.04
C LYS A 194 -4.84 -9.56 -18.06
N ILE A 195 -4.52 -8.27 -18.11
CA ILE A 195 -5.18 -7.29 -18.98
C ILE A 195 -4.18 -6.40 -19.69
N THR A 196 -4.65 -5.69 -20.70
CA THR A 196 -3.96 -4.55 -21.31
C THR A 196 -4.80 -3.31 -21.07
N THR A 197 -4.23 -2.11 -21.18
CA THR A 197 -5.01 -0.89 -20.92
C THR A 197 -6.17 -0.72 -21.91
N ASN A 198 -6.00 -1.18 -23.15
CA ASN A 198 -7.09 -1.20 -24.14
C ASN A 198 -8.20 -2.20 -23.76
N ASN A 199 -7.84 -3.38 -23.23
CA ASN A 199 -8.83 -4.35 -22.75
C ASN A 199 -9.61 -3.76 -21.56
N LEU A 200 -8.89 -3.22 -20.57
CA LEU A 200 -9.47 -2.55 -19.41
C LEU A 200 -10.43 -1.44 -19.82
N TYR A 201 -10.02 -0.56 -20.74
CA TYR A 201 -10.88 0.49 -21.28
C TYR A 201 -12.17 -0.06 -21.89
N THR A 202 -12.04 -1.07 -22.75
CA THR A 202 -13.17 -1.65 -23.48
C THR A 202 -14.17 -2.29 -22.52
N GLN A 203 -13.68 -2.99 -21.51
CA GLN A 203 -14.52 -3.62 -20.48
C GLN A 203 -15.12 -2.59 -19.51
N LEU A 204 -14.38 -1.57 -19.09
CA LEU A 204 -14.93 -0.51 -18.22
C LEU A 204 -16.04 0.28 -18.92
N LYS A 205 -15.91 0.54 -20.22
CA LYS A 205 -16.88 1.34 -20.99
C LYS A 205 -18.29 0.74 -21.00
N SER A 206 -18.45 -0.58 -20.83
CA SER A 206 -19.77 -1.21 -20.73
C SER A 206 -20.44 -0.99 -19.36
N HIS A 207 -19.69 -0.58 -18.34
CA HIS A 207 -20.20 -0.39 -16.97
C HIS A 207 -20.25 1.08 -16.54
N VAL A 208 -19.33 1.91 -17.03
CA VAL A 208 -19.18 3.31 -16.62
C VAL A 208 -18.85 4.22 -17.80
N GLN A 209 -19.29 5.47 -17.73
CA GLN A 209 -18.95 6.49 -18.72
C GLN A 209 -17.48 6.89 -18.57
N ILE A 210 -16.63 6.45 -19.50
CA ILE A 210 -15.19 6.73 -19.47
C ILE A 210 -14.61 6.85 -20.89
N SER A 211 -13.66 7.77 -21.05
CA SER A 211 -12.83 7.91 -22.25
C SER A 211 -11.41 7.40 -21.99
N LYS A 212 -10.66 7.13 -23.07
CA LYS A 212 -9.23 6.80 -22.96
C LYS A 212 -8.46 7.93 -22.27
N ASP A 213 -8.71 9.18 -22.68
CA ASP A 213 -8.04 10.36 -22.14
C ASP A 213 -8.30 10.58 -20.65
N ARG A 214 -9.38 10.02 -20.10
CA ARG A 214 -9.65 10.03 -18.66
C ARG A 214 -9.04 8.81 -17.94
N LEU A 215 -9.08 7.63 -18.56
CA LEU A 215 -8.60 6.40 -17.94
C LEU A 215 -7.08 6.39 -17.72
N TYR A 216 -6.29 6.79 -18.73
CA TYR A 216 -4.83 6.72 -18.63
C TYR A 216 -4.28 7.60 -17.49
N PRO A 217 -4.65 8.90 -17.37
CA PRO A 217 -4.20 9.72 -16.25
C PRO A 217 -4.75 9.22 -14.91
N LEU A 218 -5.96 8.67 -14.88
CA LEU A 218 -6.52 8.09 -13.65
C LEU A 218 -5.67 6.92 -13.14
N ILE A 219 -5.28 5.99 -14.01
CA ILE A 219 -4.41 4.86 -13.63
C ILE A 219 -3.08 5.38 -13.06
N GLU A 220 -2.44 6.34 -13.74
CA GLU A 220 -1.18 6.90 -13.25
C GLU A 220 -1.33 7.64 -11.92
N ASN A 221 -2.42 8.40 -11.74
CA ASN A 221 -2.72 9.05 -10.47
C ASN A 221 -2.94 8.02 -9.34
N LEU A 222 -3.71 6.96 -9.59
CA LEU A 222 -3.94 5.90 -8.61
C LEU A 222 -2.65 5.16 -8.25
N ARG A 223 -1.72 4.99 -9.20
CA ARG A 223 -0.39 4.40 -8.96
C ARG A 223 0.49 5.32 -8.13
N ASP A 224 0.56 6.60 -8.50
CA ASP A 224 1.37 7.60 -7.79
C ASP A 224 0.91 7.75 -6.32
N GLU A 225 -0.39 7.61 -6.06
CA GLU A 225 -0.96 7.65 -4.70
C GLU A 225 -0.96 6.28 -3.99
N HIS A 226 -0.32 5.27 -4.56
CA HIS A 226 -0.24 3.90 -4.02
C HIS A 226 -1.61 3.26 -3.74
N ILE A 227 -2.65 3.65 -4.49
CA ILE A 227 -3.99 3.08 -4.39
C ILE A 227 -4.07 1.80 -5.24
N ILE A 228 -3.40 1.79 -6.39
CA ILE A 228 -3.24 0.60 -7.22
C ILE A 228 -1.77 0.31 -7.49
N PHE A 229 -1.48 -0.96 -7.72
CA PHE A 229 -0.19 -1.45 -8.18
C PHE A 229 -0.37 -2.18 -9.51
N VAL A 230 0.65 -2.04 -10.36
CA VAL A 230 0.71 -2.67 -11.68
C VAL A 230 1.85 -3.67 -11.64
N CYS A 231 1.52 -4.95 -11.76
CA CYS A 231 2.52 -6.01 -11.94
C CYS A 231 2.66 -6.27 -13.43
N GLU A 232 3.81 -5.93 -14.00
CA GLU A 232 4.06 -6.07 -15.43
C GLU A 232 4.41 -7.51 -15.80
N HIS A 233 4.00 -7.91 -17.01
CA HIS A 233 4.44 -9.18 -17.57
C HIS A 233 5.94 -9.10 -17.91
N SER A 234 6.74 -10.11 -17.56
CA SER A 234 8.19 -10.12 -17.79
C SER A 234 8.57 -9.89 -19.27
N ASN A 235 7.84 -10.50 -20.19
CA ASN A 235 8.04 -10.33 -21.64
C ASN A 235 7.55 -8.99 -22.23
N ASN A 236 7.12 -8.01 -21.43
CA ASN A 236 6.58 -6.73 -21.94
C ASN A 236 7.56 -5.92 -22.78
N LEU A 237 8.88 -6.05 -22.57
CA LEU A 237 9.91 -5.36 -23.34
C LEU A 237 9.79 -5.61 -24.85
N ASN A 238 9.27 -6.77 -25.24
CA ASN A 238 9.15 -7.21 -26.62
C ASN A 238 7.72 -7.05 -27.19
N SER A 239 6.77 -6.52 -26.41
CA SER A 239 5.35 -6.47 -26.79
C SER A 239 4.88 -5.06 -27.12
N LYS A 240 4.19 -4.91 -28.26
CA LYS A 240 3.46 -3.67 -28.62
C LYS A 240 2.29 -3.37 -27.68
N SER A 241 1.76 -4.40 -27.00
CA SER A 241 0.66 -4.27 -26.05
C SER A 241 1.11 -4.79 -24.69
N LYS A 242 1.43 -3.86 -23.79
CA LYS A 242 1.91 -4.18 -22.45
C LYS A 242 0.80 -4.83 -21.63
N LYS A 243 1.04 -6.06 -21.21
CA LYS A 243 0.13 -6.80 -20.32
C LYS A 243 0.51 -6.55 -18.87
N TYR A 244 -0.48 -6.43 -18.01
CA TYR A 244 -0.27 -6.29 -16.58
C TYR A 244 -1.42 -6.92 -15.79
N LYS A 245 -1.16 -7.17 -14.51
CA LYS A 245 -2.20 -7.43 -13.51
C LYS A 245 -2.36 -6.19 -12.62
N LEU A 246 -3.59 -5.92 -12.19
CA LEU A 246 -3.91 -4.87 -11.22
C LEU A 246 -4.03 -5.44 -9.81
N TYR A 247 -3.39 -4.78 -8.87
CA TYR A 247 -3.47 -5.05 -7.43
C TYR A 247 -3.90 -3.77 -6.70
N PHE A 248 -4.60 -3.92 -5.60
CA PHE A 248 -5.18 -2.80 -4.84
C PHE A 248 -4.59 -2.78 -3.45
N TYR A 249 -4.29 -1.59 -2.93
CA TYR A 249 -3.60 -1.39 -1.65
C TYR A 249 -4.24 -2.04 -0.43
N ASP A 250 -5.55 -2.30 -0.50
CA ASP A 250 -6.31 -3.07 0.46
C ASP A 250 -7.03 -4.19 -0.27
N PHE A 251 -6.58 -5.42 -0.03
CA PHE A 251 -7.14 -6.60 -0.66
C PHE A 251 -8.61 -6.83 -0.29
N SER A 252 -9.10 -6.27 0.83
CA SER A 252 -10.50 -6.36 1.24
C SER A 252 -11.44 -5.46 0.42
N LEU A 253 -10.91 -4.55 -0.41
CA LEU A 253 -11.71 -3.73 -1.32
C LEU A 253 -12.47 -4.56 -2.35
N TYR A 254 -12.07 -5.81 -2.61
CA TYR A 254 -12.83 -6.74 -3.45
C TYR A 254 -14.29 -6.91 -2.99
N MET A 255 -14.62 -6.63 -1.73
CA MET A 255 -15.99 -6.65 -1.21
C MET A 255 -16.89 -5.60 -1.88
N LEU A 256 -16.30 -4.51 -2.40
CA LEU A 256 -17.00 -3.45 -3.15
C LEU A 256 -17.13 -3.77 -4.65
N ALA A 257 -16.49 -4.84 -5.13
CA ALA A 257 -16.56 -5.28 -6.51
C ALA A 257 -17.89 -5.99 -6.79
N ASP A 258 -18.36 -5.90 -8.03
CA ASP A 258 -19.55 -6.63 -8.49
C ASP A 258 -19.30 -8.14 -8.51
N SER A 259 -18.06 -8.56 -8.80
CA SER A 259 -17.65 -9.96 -8.85
C SER A 259 -16.59 -10.28 -7.80
N ARG A 260 -16.97 -11.07 -6.79
CA ARG A 260 -16.10 -11.45 -5.68
C ARG A 260 -15.40 -12.77 -5.98
N HIS A 261 -14.08 -12.73 -6.20
CA HIS A 261 -13.27 -13.91 -6.46
C HIS A 261 -12.19 -14.07 -5.38
N PHE A 262 -12.37 -15.04 -4.47
CA PHE A 262 -11.44 -15.25 -3.36
C PHE A 262 -10.00 -15.47 -3.83
N LEU A 263 -9.76 -16.31 -4.84
CA LEU A 263 -8.41 -16.59 -5.33
C LEU A 263 -7.69 -15.31 -5.80
N ARG A 264 -8.43 -14.38 -6.43
CA ARG A 264 -7.89 -13.08 -6.88
C ARG A 264 -7.64 -12.13 -5.71
N MET A 265 -8.44 -12.22 -4.65
CA MET A 265 -8.20 -11.51 -3.39
C MET A 265 -6.95 -12.03 -2.69
N TYR A 266 -6.83 -13.35 -2.58
CA TYR A 266 -5.68 -14.00 -1.97
C TYR A 266 -4.38 -13.66 -2.71
N GLU A 267 -4.37 -13.72 -4.05
CA GLU A 267 -3.22 -13.31 -4.85
C GLU A 267 -2.85 -11.83 -4.63
N ASN A 268 -3.83 -10.92 -4.49
CA ASN A 268 -3.58 -9.51 -4.11
C ASN A 268 -2.99 -9.38 -2.70
N MET A 269 -3.52 -10.13 -1.72
CA MET A 269 -2.97 -10.17 -0.36
C MET A 269 -1.50 -10.59 -0.37
N VAL A 270 -1.17 -11.68 -1.09
CA VAL A 270 0.21 -12.15 -1.25
C VAL A 270 1.09 -11.10 -1.94
N TYR A 271 0.59 -10.46 -3.01
CA TYR A 271 1.33 -9.39 -3.69
C TYR A 271 1.74 -8.28 -2.71
N LEU A 272 0.80 -7.81 -1.89
CA LEU A 272 1.05 -6.74 -0.92
C LEU A 272 2.06 -7.13 0.16
N GLU A 273 2.02 -8.38 0.64
CA GLU A 273 3.02 -8.89 1.59
C GLU A 273 4.42 -8.94 0.98
N LEU A 274 4.53 -9.41 -0.26
CA LEU A 274 5.82 -9.52 -0.94
C LEU A 274 6.41 -8.12 -1.22
N ILE A 275 5.63 -7.15 -1.69
CA ILE A 275 6.17 -5.79 -1.88
C ILE A 275 6.56 -5.13 -0.55
N ALA A 276 5.82 -5.40 0.55
CA ALA A 276 6.17 -4.91 1.88
C ALA A 276 7.53 -5.45 2.36
N ARG A 277 7.90 -6.65 1.91
CA ARG A 277 9.22 -7.28 2.13
C ARG A 277 10.30 -6.83 1.13
N GLY A 278 9.99 -5.84 0.29
CA GLY A 278 10.96 -5.26 -0.65
C GLY A 278 11.21 -6.09 -1.90
N PHE A 279 10.30 -6.99 -2.28
CA PHE A 279 10.36 -7.67 -3.57
C PHE A 279 9.95 -6.75 -4.72
N ILE A 280 10.60 -6.90 -5.88
CA ILE A 280 10.24 -6.20 -7.11
C ILE A 280 9.62 -7.22 -8.05
N LEU A 281 8.29 -7.19 -8.13
CA LEU A 281 7.52 -8.25 -8.76
C LEU A 281 7.16 -7.95 -10.21
N SER A 282 7.34 -8.96 -11.05
CA SER A 282 6.71 -9.11 -12.35
C SER A 282 5.93 -10.43 -12.38
N TYR A 283 5.27 -10.79 -13.48
CA TYR A 283 4.65 -12.10 -13.65
C TYR A 283 4.90 -12.67 -15.05
N ASN A 284 4.62 -13.96 -15.23
CA ASN A 284 4.58 -14.58 -16.55
C ASN A 284 3.40 -15.57 -16.63
N ASP A 285 3.36 -16.41 -17.66
CA ASP A 285 2.25 -17.35 -17.82
C ASP A 285 2.31 -18.56 -16.87
N ASP A 286 3.46 -18.79 -16.26
CA ASP A 286 3.78 -19.97 -15.45
C ASP A 286 3.71 -19.69 -13.95
N PHE A 287 4.13 -18.50 -13.53
CA PHE A 287 4.26 -18.05 -12.15
C PHE A 287 3.44 -16.79 -11.91
N ASP A 288 2.84 -16.71 -10.72
CA ASP A 288 2.04 -15.56 -10.33
C ASP A 288 2.91 -14.34 -10.07
N PHE A 289 4.09 -14.55 -9.46
CA PHE A 289 5.08 -13.51 -9.25
C PHE A 289 6.51 -14.00 -9.47
N LEU A 290 7.37 -13.11 -9.97
CA LEU A 290 8.80 -13.32 -10.12
C LEU A 290 9.55 -12.07 -9.64
N ASP A 291 10.58 -12.28 -8.82
CA ASP A 291 11.63 -11.30 -8.58
C ASP A 291 12.92 -11.81 -9.23
N GLU A 292 13.21 -11.29 -10.42
CA GLU A 292 14.39 -11.71 -11.18
C GLU A 292 15.71 -11.30 -10.54
N ARG A 293 15.73 -10.31 -9.63
CA ARG A 293 16.96 -9.88 -8.96
C ARG A 293 17.36 -10.83 -7.85
N LYS A 294 16.37 -11.44 -7.19
CA LYS A 294 16.56 -12.39 -6.10
C LYS A 294 16.52 -13.85 -6.56
N ASP A 295 16.23 -14.11 -7.83
CA ASP A 295 16.07 -15.46 -8.39
C ASP A 295 14.96 -16.28 -7.72
N ILE A 296 13.88 -15.62 -7.27
CA ILE A 296 12.76 -16.24 -6.54
C ILE A 296 11.44 -16.07 -7.30
N PHE A 297 10.74 -17.18 -7.51
CA PHE A 297 9.44 -17.24 -8.16
C PHE A 297 8.37 -17.75 -7.20
N PHE A 298 7.16 -17.18 -7.30
CA PHE A 298 6.05 -17.46 -6.40
C PHE A 298 4.83 -17.98 -7.16
N ILE A 299 4.14 -18.93 -6.55
CA ILE A 299 2.86 -19.49 -7.04
C ILE A 299 1.85 -19.43 -5.89
N CYS A 300 0.68 -18.84 -6.13
CA CYS A 300 -0.39 -18.73 -5.14
C CYS A 300 -1.34 -19.92 -5.26
N MET A 301 -1.33 -20.83 -4.28
CA MET A 301 -2.17 -22.02 -4.26
C MET A 301 -2.82 -22.21 -2.88
N PRO A 302 -3.77 -21.33 -2.49
CA PRO A 302 -4.28 -21.26 -1.11
C PRO A 302 -4.87 -22.57 -0.59
N PHE A 303 -5.58 -23.32 -1.45
CA PHE A 303 -6.34 -24.51 -1.07
C PHE A 303 -5.88 -25.79 -1.79
N ALA A 304 -4.76 -25.75 -2.50
CA ALA A 304 -4.33 -26.91 -3.27
C ALA A 304 -3.78 -28.00 -2.35
N SER A 305 -4.10 -29.26 -2.65
CA SER A 305 -3.45 -30.40 -2.02
C SER A 305 -1.99 -30.52 -2.48
N ILE A 306 -1.19 -31.28 -1.73
CA ILE A 306 0.22 -31.52 -2.06
C ILE A 306 0.34 -32.15 -3.45
N GLU A 307 -0.54 -33.09 -3.81
CA GLU A 307 -0.52 -33.76 -5.12
C GLU A 307 -0.77 -32.76 -6.26
N ASN A 308 -1.73 -31.85 -6.09
CA ASN A 308 -2.02 -30.82 -7.09
C ASN A 308 -0.87 -29.82 -7.23
N ILE A 309 -0.17 -29.51 -6.14
CA ILE A 309 1.02 -28.66 -6.15
C ILE A 309 2.18 -29.36 -6.89
N GLU A 310 2.43 -30.63 -6.58
CA GLU A 310 3.46 -31.44 -7.24
C GLU A 310 3.17 -31.60 -8.74
N LEU A 311 1.91 -31.81 -9.14
CA LEU A 311 1.50 -31.81 -10.54
C LEU A 311 1.73 -30.46 -11.23
N ARG A 312 1.41 -29.34 -10.55
CA ARG A 312 1.69 -28.00 -11.09
C ARG A 312 3.19 -27.82 -11.30
N ILE A 313 4.02 -28.16 -10.33
CA ILE A 313 5.48 -28.08 -10.43
C ILE A 313 6.02 -28.98 -11.56
N ALA A 314 5.52 -30.22 -11.67
CA ALA A 314 5.93 -31.13 -12.73
C ALA A 314 5.62 -30.57 -14.13
N SER A 315 4.49 -29.88 -14.32
CA SER A 315 4.18 -29.21 -15.59
C SER A 315 5.10 -28.03 -15.92
N LEU A 316 5.78 -27.47 -14.91
CA LEU A 316 6.78 -26.42 -15.07
C LEU A 316 8.18 -26.98 -15.41
N SER A 317 8.50 -28.20 -14.97
CA SER A 317 9.81 -28.85 -15.16
C SER A 317 10.44 -28.81 -16.57
N PRO A 318 9.71 -28.80 -17.71
CA PRO A 318 10.35 -28.62 -19.03
C PRO A 318 10.97 -27.23 -19.26
N ILE A 319 10.74 -26.26 -18.37
CA ILE A 319 11.29 -24.90 -18.49
C ILE A 319 12.74 -24.93 -17.95
N SER A 320 13.71 -24.86 -18.87
CA SER A 320 15.16 -24.98 -18.63
C SER A 320 15.76 -24.03 -17.58
N ASN A 321 15.02 -23.02 -17.14
CA ASN A 321 15.44 -22.03 -16.15
C ASN A 321 15.05 -22.37 -14.69
N ILE A 322 14.23 -23.40 -14.45
CA ILE A 322 13.68 -23.67 -13.10
C ILE A 322 14.71 -24.22 -12.13
N THR A 323 15.66 -25.02 -12.60
CA THR A 323 16.64 -25.70 -11.73
C THR A 323 17.59 -24.76 -11.01
N LYS A 324 17.67 -23.49 -11.43
CA LYS A 324 18.52 -22.46 -10.83
C LYS A 324 17.76 -21.43 -9.98
N LYS A 325 16.42 -21.52 -9.94
CA LYS A 325 15.56 -20.53 -9.29
C LYS A 325 14.89 -21.14 -8.09
N GLN A 326 14.68 -20.34 -7.06
CA GLN A 326 13.90 -20.76 -5.89
C GLN A 326 12.41 -20.61 -6.20
N ILE A 327 11.64 -21.68 -6.06
CA ILE A 327 10.19 -21.66 -6.20
C ILE A 327 9.56 -21.75 -4.82
N VAL A 328 8.69 -20.80 -4.53
CA VAL A 328 7.91 -20.74 -3.30
C VAL A 328 6.42 -20.82 -3.65
N VAL A 329 5.79 -21.94 -3.29
CA VAL A 329 4.34 -22.10 -3.38
C VAL A 329 3.72 -21.59 -2.09
N ILE A 330 2.90 -20.55 -2.18
CA ILE A 330 2.26 -19.91 -1.04
C ILE A 330 0.84 -20.51 -0.89
N SER A 331 0.61 -21.18 0.23
CA SER A 331 -0.62 -21.86 0.61
C SER A 331 -1.24 -21.25 1.86
N MET A 332 -2.41 -21.73 2.31
CA MET A 332 -3.01 -21.28 3.57
C MET A 332 -2.76 -22.20 4.77
N ASN A 333 -2.23 -23.40 4.55
CA ASN A 333 -2.17 -24.42 5.61
C ASN A 333 -1.10 -25.50 5.39
N LEU A 334 -0.23 -25.36 4.39
CA LEU A 334 0.80 -26.35 4.07
C LEU A 334 2.20 -25.75 4.21
N ASN A 335 3.05 -26.44 4.95
CA ASN A 335 4.48 -26.20 5.02
C ASN A 335 5.22 -27.49 4.66
N LYS A 336 5.94 -27.52 3.53
CA LYS A 336 6.67 -28.71 3.07
C LYS A 336 7.81 -28.30 2.13
N ILE A 337 9.01 -28.82 2.34
CA ILE A 337 10.11 -28.71 1.38
C ILE A 337 9.98 -29.89 0.41
N LEU A 338 9.89 -29.62 -0.89
CA LEU A 338 9.78 -30.65 -1.93
C LEU A 338 11.15 -31.00 -2.51
N SER A 339 12.01 -30.00 -2.67
CA SER A 339 13.41 -30.14 -3.11
C SER A 339 14.22 -28.94 -2.61
N ASP A 340 15.55 -28.95 -2.83
CA ASP A 340 16.45 -27.88 -2.40
C ASP A 340 16.04 -26.48 -2.87
N ASN A 341 15.41 -26.40 -4.06
CA ASN A 341 14.97 -25.15 -4.67
C ASN A 341 13.45 -24.97 -4.69
N ILE A 342 12.66 -25.88 -4.12
CA ILE A 342 11.19 -25.82 -4.16
C ILE A 342 10.60 -26.06 -2.78
N MET A 343 9.85 -25.06 -2.30
CA MET A 343 9.17 -25.14 -1.02
C MET A 343 7.72 -24.70 -1.11
N ILE A 344 6.87 -25.38 -0.33
CA ILE A 344 5.50 -25.01 -0.03
C ILE A 344 5.51 -24.34 1.34
N MET A 345 4.88 -23.19 1.44
CA MET A 345 4.83 -22.41 2.67
C MET A 345 3.42 -21.91 2.93
N ASP A 346 2.99 -21.96 4.18
CA ASP A 346 1.81 -21.28 4.66
C ASP A 346 2.09 -19.77 4.63
N PHE A 347 1.14 -18.99 4.13
CA PHE A 347 1.15 -17.54 4.19
C PHE A 347 1.61 -17.00 5.55
N THR A 348 1.13 -17.58 6.66
CA THR A 348 1.49 -17.14 8.02
C THR A 348 2.99 -17.29 8.31
N SER A 349 3.65 -18.19 7.58
CA SER A 349 5.08 -18.50 7.70
C SER A 349 5.96 -17.70 6.74
N LEU A 350 5.41 -16.83 5.88
CA LEU A 350 6.18 -16.01 4.92
C LEU A 350 7.29 -15.18 5.59
N TYR A 351 7.10 -14.82 6.86
CA TYR A 351 8.07 -14.04 7.65
C TYR A 351 9.27 -14.84 8.14
N SER A 352 9.19 -16.17 8.13
CA SER A 352 10.32 -17.03 8.45
C SER A 352 11.38 -17.07 7.33
N LEU A 353 11.04 -16.61 6.13
CA LEU A 353 11.97 -16.54 5.01
C LEU A 353 13.01 -15.44 5.25
N SER A 354 14.28 -15.86 5.37
CA SER A 354 15.43 -14.95 5.28
C SER A 354 15.82 -14.83 3.81
N PHE A 355 15.51 -13.68 3.20
CA PHE A 355 15.89 -13.36 1.83
C PHE A 355 16.63 -12.03 1.77
#